data_AF-A0A7H8QMV9-F1
#
_entry.id   AF-A0A7H8QMV9-F1
#
_cell.length_a   1.000
_cell.length_b   1.000
_cell.length_c   1.000
_cell.angle_alpha   90.00
_cell.angle_beta   90.00
_cell.angle_gamma   90.00
#
_symmetry.space_group_name_H-M   'P 1'
#
loop_
_entity.id
_entity.type
_entity.pdbx_description
1 polymer ?
#
loop_
_entity_poly.entity_id
_entity_poly.type
_entity_poly.pdbx_seq_one_letter_code
_entity_poly.pdbx_strand_id
1 'polypeptide(L)'
;MLTLSIILLSLLSTALAFSLIELGLMAYAVWVFSQDVAVSYLCGFDVCYNNVKGSVPDVAAFLMFCAVWSTLASAAAIGGPLFFHSRNGHHHNSWLAPGLIVLYFLTWLFWLAGFADLANIIGTYGTSIMNAVLAFAILLWLVYTALFILSFLAIFDVMEGEWPGYLTMKPRSANFAAPAVSSTPANTAMALRVGVIGAGEVAQVIHLPTLSLLSHLYQIVSICDISAQTASHCATKFHIPKHTTDPTTLINDPSIDVVFILTSDEFHAVWAVTALQADKNVMIEKPLTLSLPAARRIIDAEQKSKGKVFVGYMRRYAPSFTGAFLREVASIPKILYARVRDMSGPNAFFVDQSGTFQVKTTDDIPSTATAAREKLLDELYQEVFPDATEITDEMKKYCRFLGSLGSHDLSLMREALGMTVESVAGVSVHDPFYSAILNFRTAQGHAFAVTYESGIDGVAEFDAQLVVHGERKRVSIQYDTPYVKGLPITVRVEEINEHGEKQVKQIVSSYEDAYTAELTAMHDCFANGRAIKTSAEDAVRDLELYDLMYRKWMNR
;
A
#
# COMPACT_ATOMS: atom_id res chain seq x y z
N MET A 1 13.68 -5.82 1.07
CA MET A 1 14.98 -5.13 0.91
C MET A 1 16.13 -5.81 1.65
N LEU A 2 15.93 -6.35 2.86
CA LEU A 2 16.94 -7.19 3.55
C LEU A 2 17.41 -8.41 2.72
N THR A 3 16.57 -8.90 1.81
CA THR A 3 16.77 -10.13 1.03
C THR A 3 17.93 -10.06 0.03
N LEU A 4 18.16 -8.93 -0.65
CA LEU A 4 19.16 -8.84 -1.72
C LEU A 4 20.59 -8.77 -1.18
N SER A 5 20.80 -8.03 -0.09
CA SER A 5 22.11 -7.95 0.57
C SER A 5 22.57 -9.32 1.10
N ILE A 6 21.63 -10.12 1.61
CA ILE A 6 21.89 -11.49 2.07
C ILE A 6 22.28 -12.39 0.87
N ILE A 7 21.58 -12.27 -0.26
CA ILE A 7 21.88 -13.04 -1.48
C ILE A 7 23.28 -12.71 -2.00
N LEU A 8 23.65 -11.43 -2.08
CA LEU A 8 24.96 -10.99 -2.57
C LEU A 8 26.10 -11.47 -1.67
N LEU A 9 25.94 -11.30 -0.34
CA LEU A 9 26.92 -11.80 0.63
C LEU A 9 27.07 -13.32 0.57
N SER A 10 25.95 -14.05 0.41
CA SER A 10 25.98 -15.50 0.25
C SER A 10 26.76 -15.89 -1.00
N LEU A 11 26.46 -15.29 -2.17
CA LEU A 11 27.14 -15.61 -3.42
C LEU A 11 28.63 -15.29 -3.38
N LEU A 12 29.01 -14.14 -2.82
CA LEU A 12 30.41 -13.75 -2.66
C LEU A 12 31.17 -14.68 -1.70
N SER A 13 30.54 -15.07 -0.59
CA SER A 13 31.14 -16.01 0.37
C SER A 13 31.32 -17.40 -0.25
N THR A 14 30.34 -17.86 -1.04
CA THR A 14 30.44 -19.10 -1.81
C THR A 14 31.54 -19.03 -2.87
N ALA A 15 31.66 -17.92 -3.60
CA ALA A 15 32.72 -17.72 -4.59
C ALA A 15 34.11 -17.81 -3.97
N LEU A 16 34.31 -17.19 -2.80
CA LEU A 16 35.58 -17.24 -2.07
C LEU A 16 35.90 -18.66 -1.58
N ALA A 17 34.92 -19.37 -1.03
CA ALA A 17 35.11 -20.73 -0.54
C ALA A 17 35.50 -21.69 -1.68
N PHE A 18 34.80 -21.60 -2.82
CA PHE A 18 35.08 -22.46 -3.97
C PHE A 18 36.44 -22.14 -4.62
N SER A 19 36.83 -20.86 -4.72
CA SER A 19 38.12 -20.49 -5.30
C SER A 19 39.30 -20.99 -4.47
N LEU A 20 39.16 -21.04 -3.14
CA LEU A 20 40.19 -21.60 -2.25
C LEU A 20 40.31 -23.12 -2.38
N ILE A 21 39.18 -23.83 -2.47
CA ILE A 21 39.17 -25.29 -2.68
C ILE A 21 39.83 -25.62 -4.02
N GLU A 22 39.45 -24.90 -5.07
CA GLU A 22 40.01 -25.06 -6.40
C GLU A 22 41.51 -24.77 -6.45
N LEU A 23 41.97 -23.69 -5.79
CA LEU A 23 43.39 -23.38 -5.69
C LEU A 23 44.18 -24.53 -5.05
N GLY A 24 43.62 -25.14 -4.00
CA GLY A 24 44.21 -26.33 -3.37
C GLY A 24 44.26 -27.54 -4.29
N LEU A 25 43.19 -27.82 -5.03
CA LEU A 25 43.12 -28.92 -6.00
C LEU A 25 44.08 -28.70 -7.18
N MET A 26 44.19 -27.47 -7.67
CA MET A 26 45.15 -27.07 -8.71
C MET A 26 46.59 -27.20 -8.23
N ALA A 27 46.89 -26.78 -7.01
CA ALA A 27 48.24 -26.92 -6.44
C ALA A 27 48.65 -28.39 -6.34
N TYR A 28 47.71 -29.23 -5.91
CA TYR A 28 47.92 -30.67 -5.87
C TYR A 28 48.10 -31.26 -7.28
N ALA A 29 47.26 -30.88 -8.26
CA ALA A 29 47.38 -31.36 -9.63
C ALA A 29 48.73 -30.97 -10.26
N VAL A 30 49.15 -29.70 -10.12
CA VAL A 30 50.46 -29.22 -10.58
C VAL A 30 51.60 -29.99 -9.90
N TRP A 31 51.49 -30.26 -8.60
CA TRP A 31 52.45 -31.07 -7.87
C TRP A 31 52.54 -32.50 -8.44
N VAL A 32 51.41 -33.16 -8.73
CA VAL A 32 51.39 -34.49 -9.36
C VAL A 32 52.09 -34.47 -10.73
N PHE A 33 51.80 -33.48 -11.58
CA PHE A 33 52.44 -33.37 -12.89
C PHE A 33 53.94 -33.04 -12.83
N SER A 34 54.41 -32.47 -11.72
CA SER A 34 55.83 -32.18 -11.49
C SER A 34 56.64 -33.37 -10.98
N GLN A 35 55.99 -34.48 -10.60
CA GLN A 35 56.70 -35.68 -10.14
C GLN A 35 57.30 -36.44 -11.33
N ASP A 36 58.51 -36.97 -11.13
CA ASP A 36 59.14 -37.86 -12.10
C ASP A 36 58.39 -39.20 -12.14
N VAL A 37 58.05 -39.68 -13.34
CA VAL A 37 57.32 -40.94 -13.52
C VAL A 37 58.28 -42.00 -14.07
N ALA A 38 58.34 -43.15 -13.40
CA ALA A 38 59.06 -44.31 -13.90
C ALA A 38 58.24 -44.99 -15.01
N VAL A 39 58.71 -44.88 -16.25
CA VAL A 39 58.08 -45.52 -17.42
C VAL A 39 58.81 -46.83 -17.69
N SER A 40 58.06 -47.93 -17.72
CA SER A 40 58.61 -49.23 -18.10
C SER A 40 58.64 -49.39 -19.62
N TYR A 41 59.71 -49.97 -20.13
CA TYR A 41 59.85 -50.33 -21.53
C TYR A 41 60.56 -51.68 -21.67
N LEU A 42 60.24 -52.41 -22.74
CA LEU A 42 60.85 -53.70 -23.02
C LEU A 42 62.28 -53.50 -23.55
N CYS A 43 63.25 -54.05 -22.83
CA CYS A 43 64.67 -54.04 -23.20
C CYS A 43 65.11 -55.49 -23.49
N GLY A 44 64.59 -56.07 -24.57
CA GLY A 44 64.74 -57.50 -24.88
C GLY A 44 63.62 -58.33 -24.23
N PHE A 45 63.99 -59.35 -23.43
CA PHE A 45 63.03 -60.16 -22.65
C PHE A 45 62.79 -59.63 -21.22
N ASP A 46 63.52 -58.58 -20.81
CA ASP A 46 63.42 -57.96 -19.50
C ASP A 46 62.65 -56.62 -19.54
N VAL A 47 62.07 -56.24 -18.41
CA VAL A 47 61.39 -54.94 -18.22
C VAL A 47 62.37 -53.96 -17.58
N CYS A 48 62.80 -52.95 -18.34
CA CYS A 48 63.63 -51.84 -17.86
C CYS A 48 62.77 -50.64 -17.47
N TYR A 49 63.26 -49.80 -16.56
CA TYR A 49 62.58 -48.57 -16.11
C TYR A 49 63.45 -47.34 -16.40
N ASN A 50 62.86 -46.29 -16.98
CA ASN A 50 63.48 -44.97 -17.09
C ASN A 50 62.61 -43.93 -16.37
N ASN A 51 63.24 -43.04 -15.59
CA ASN A 51 62.55 -41.90 -14.99
C ASN A 51 62.43 -40.78 -16.01
N VAL A 52 61.21 -40.43 -16.40
CA VAL A 52 60.93 -39.26 -17.22
C VAL A 52 60.64 -38.09 -16.29
N LYS A 53 61.32 -36.96 -16.51
CA LYS A 53 61.09 -35.76 -15.71
C LYS A 53 59.66 -35.26 -15.90
N GLY A 54 58.95 -35.04 -14.80
CA GLY A 54 57.61 -34.45 -14.83
C GLY A 54 57.67 -33.01 -15.37
N SER A 55 56.77 -32.66 -16.30
CA SER A 55 56.59 -31.29 -16.79
C SER A 55 55.14 -30.89 -16.65
N VAL A 56 54.89 -29.76 -15.97
CA VAL A 56 53.54 -29.23 -15.79
C VAL A 56 52.99 -28.79 -17.14
N PRO A 57 51.83 -29.28 -17.59
CA PRO A 57 51.21 -28.81 -18.83
C PRO A 57 50.87 -27.32 -18.76
N ASP A 58 51.04 -26.59 -19.86
CA ASP A 58 50.74 -25.15 -19.94
C ASP A 58 49.31 -24.81 -19.46
N VAL A 59 48.36 -25.68 -19.79
CA VAL A 59 46.96 -25.54 -19.35
C VAL A 59 46.82 -25.66 -17.83
N ALA A 60 47.58 -26.55 -17.17
CA ALA A 60 47.55 -26.66 -15.72
C ALA A 60 48.13 -25.41 -15.04
N ALA A 61 49.16 -24.80 -15.63
CA ALA A 61 49.68 -23.51 -15.19
C ALA A 61 48.66 -22.36 -15.39
N PHE A 62 47.91 -22.37 -16.50
CA PHE A 62 46.85 -21.40 -16.75
C PHE A 62 45.67 -21.54 -15.78
N LEU A 63 45.24 -22.77 -15.48
CA LEU A 63 44.17 -23.01 -14.51
C LEU A 63 44.58 -22.64 -13.08
N MET A 64 45.85 -22.88 -12.72
CA MET A 64 46.43 -22.37 -11.48
C MET A 64 46.34 -20.84 -11.41
N PHE A 65 46.68 -20.15 -12.49
CA PHE A 65 46.51 -18.69 -12.58
C PHE A 65 45.03 -18.29 -12.39
N CYS A 66 44.08 -18.98 -13.04
CA CYS A 66 42.66 -18.69 -12.89
C CYS A 66 42.15 -18.87 -11.46
N ALA A 67 42.62 -19.89 -10.73
CA ALA A 67 42.26 -20.14 -9.34
C ALA A 67 42.81 -19.05 -8.40
N VAL A 68 44.06 -18.62 -8.60
CA VAL A 68 44.66 -17.50 -7.87
C VAL A 68 43.90 -16.21 -8.15
N TRP A 69 43.64 -15.91 -9.42
CA TRP A 69 42.87 -14.74 -9.83
C TRP A 69 41.47 -14.71 -9.20
N SER A 70 40.74 -15.82 -9.27
CA SER A 70 39.37 -15.92 -8.73
C SER A 70 39.36 -15.72 -7.22
N THR A 71 40.40 -16.17 -6.51
CA THR A 71 40.54 -15.93 -5.07
C THR A 71 40.76 -14.46 -4.76
N LEU A 72 41.65 -13.79 -5.50
CA LEU A 72 41.89 -12.35 -5.36
C LEU A 72 40.65 -11.52 -5.73
N ALA A 73 39.96 -11.89 -6.80
CA ALA A 73 38.73 -11.23 -7.26
C ALA A 73 37.60 -11.37 -6.21
N SER A 74 37.38 -12.57 -5.67
CA SER A 74 36.40 -12.82 -4.60
C SER A 74 36.72 -11.98 -3.35
N ALA A 75 38.00 -11.96 -2.92
CA ALA A 75 38.44 -11.20 -1.77
C ALA A 75 38.28 -9.68 -1.98
N ALA A 76 38.62 -9.17 -3.17
CA ALA A 76 38.44 -7.76 -3.53
C ALA A 76 36.97 -7.36 -3.60
N ALA A 77 36.11 -8.23 -4.15
CA ALA A 77 34.67 -8.01 -4.26
C ALA A 77 33.95 -7.98 -2.90
N ILE A 78 34.48 -8.69 -1.89
CA ILE A 78 33.99 -8.63 -0.51
C ILE A 78 34.58 -7.41 0.21
N GLY A 79 35.90 -7.25 0.17
CA GLY A 79 36.64 -6.26 0.95
C GLY A 79 36.45 -4.82 0.47
N GLY A 80 36.34 -4.60 -0.85
CA GLY A 80 36.17 -3.27 -1.44
C GLY A 80 34.90 -2.58 -0.92
N PRO A 81 33.70 -3.13 -1.16
CA PRO A 81 32.45 -2.59 -0.66
C PRO A 81 32.41 -2.38 0.86
N LEU A 82 32.92 -3.33 1.65
CA LEU A 82 32.98 -3.23 3.12
C LEU A 82 33.88 -2.08 3.60
N PHE A 83 35.03 -1.89 2.94
CA PHE A 83 35.95 -0.80 3.26
C PHE A 83 35.31 0.57 2.99
N PHE A 84 34.62 0.72 1.85
CA PHE A 84 33.98 1.97 1.45
C PHE A 84 32.60 2.23 2.11
N HIS A 85 31.97 1.22 2.71
CA HIS A 85 30.74 1.38 3.49
C HIS A 85 30.92 2.35 4.67
N SER A 86 32.12 2.38 5.28
CA SER A 86 32.45 3.24 6.43
C SER A 86 32.68 4.73 6.09
N ARG A 87 32.75 5.10 4.80
CA ARG A 87 33.16 6.43 4.33
C ARG A 87 32.23 6.97 3.23
N ASN A 88 31.04 7.46 3.61
CA ASN A 88 30.06 8.16 2.75
C ASN A 88 29.81 7.49 1.37
N GLY A 89 28.84 6.58 1.33
CA GLY A 89 28.63 5.58 0.26
C GLY A 89 28.25 6.09 -1.15
N HIS A 90 27.65 7.28 -1.32
CA HIS A 90 27.17 7.69 -2.64
C HIS A 90 28.27 8.14 -3.61
N HIS A 91 29.32 8.80 -3.13
CA HIS A 91 30.36 9.35 -4.02
C HIS A 91 31.28 8.27 -4.60
N HIS A 92 31.38 7.12 -3.91
CA HIS A 92 32.27 6.02 -4.25
C HIS A 92 31.61 4.95 -5.14
N ASN A 93 30.27 4.85 -5.16
CA ASN A 93 29.54 3.87 -5.98
C ASN A 93 29.73 4.08 -7.50
N SER A 94 29.97 5.32 -7.92
CA SER A 94 30.19 5.70 -9.33
C SER A 94 31.41 5.04 -9.97
N TRP A 95 32.38 4.59 -9.17
CA TRP A 95 33.58 3.87 -9.65
C TRP A 95 33.58 2.40 -9.22
N LEU A 96 33.04 2.10 -8.03
CA LEU A 96 32.96 0.73 -7.51
C LEU A 96 32.05 -0.17 -8.35
N ALA A 97 30.89 0.33 -8.76
CA ALA A 97 29.91 -0.50 -9.49
C ALA A 97 30.42 -0.90 -10.90
N PRO A 98 30.96 0.03 -11.74
CA PRO A 98 31.64 -0.37 -12.98
C PRO A 98 32.84 -1.29 -12.74
N GLY A 99 33.61 -1.04 -11.68
CA GLY A 99 34.78 -1.85 -11.33
C GLY A 99 34.45 -3.31 -11.03
N LEU A 100 33.38 -3.56 -10.26
CA LEU A 100 32.91 -4.91 -9.95
C LEU A 100 32.38 -5.63 -11.20
N ILE A 101 31.66 -4.94 -12.09
CA ILE A 101 31.23 -5.53 -13.37
C ILE A 101 32.43 -6.00 -14.18
N VAL A 102 33.43 -5.14 -14.36
CA VAL A 102 34.64 -5.49 -15.12
C VAL A 102 35.38 -6.65 -14.47
N LEU A 103 35.50 -6.63 -13.13
CA LEU A 103 36.12 -7.71 -12.38
C LEU A 103 35.41 -9.05 -12.61
N TYR A 104 34.07 -9.09 -12.49
CA TYR A 104 33.30 -10.32 -12.70
C TYR A 104 33.34 -10.79 -14.15
N PHE A 105 33.29 -9.87 -15.11
CA PHE A 105 33.39 -10.18 -16.53
C PHE A 105 34.75 -10.79 -16.91
N LEU A 106 35.84 -10.24 -16.39
CA LEU A 106 37.19 -10.77 -16.63
C LEU A 106 37.35 -12.16 -16.02
N THR A 107 36.90 -12.36 -14.78
CA THR A 107 36.92 -13.69 -14.13
C THR A 107 36.09 -14.70 -14.93
N TRP A 108 34.92 -14.29 -15.42
CA TRP A 108 34.07 -15.11 -16.27
C TRP A 108 34.75 -15.51 -17.59
N LEU A 109 35.46 -14.58 -18.25
CA LEU A 109 36.19 -14.84 -19.49
C LEU A 109 37.38 -15.79 -19.30
N PHE A 110 38.15 -15.65 -18.21
CA PHE A 110 39.27 -16.54 -17.94
C PHE A 110 38.82 -17.99 -17.76
N TRP A 111 37.68 -18.21 -17.09
CA TRP A 111 37.09 -19.54 -16.97
C TRP A 111 36.57 -20.10 -18.29
N LEU A 112 35.95 -19.24 -19.12
CA LEU A 112 35.49 -19.66 -20.46
C LEU A 112 36.66 -20.14 -21.33
N ALA A 113 37.80 -19.44 -21.29
CA ALA A 113 39.03 -19.86 -21.95
C ALA A 113 39.58 -21.16 -21.34
N GLY A 114 39.55 -21.29 -20.01
CA GLY A 114 40.01 -22.48 -19.29
C GLY A 114 39.23 -23.74 -19.62
N PHE A 115 37.90 -23.66 -19.83
CA PHE A 115 37.09 -24.83 -20.18
C PHE A 115 37.42 -25.45 -21.54
N ALA A 116 37.73 -24.62 -22.54
CA ALA A 116 38.08 -25.09 -23.87
C ALA A 116 39.32 -25.99 -23.84
N ASP A 117 40.32 -25.62 -23.03
CA ASP A 117 41.56 -26.38 -22.90
C ASP A 117 41.47 -27.53 -21.87
N LEU A 118 40.67 -27.37 -20.82
CA LEU A 118 40.47 -28.41 -19.79
C LEU A 118 39.76 -29.66 -20.35
N ALA A 119 38.86 -29.48 -21.33
CA ALA A 119 38.22 -30.59 -22.05
C ALA A 119 39.23 -31.49 -22.78
N ASN A 120 40.30 -30.91 -23.33
CA ASN A 120 41.38 -31.66 -24.00
C ASN A 120 42.19 -32.53 -23.02
N ILE A 121 42.42 -32.05 -21.79
CA ILE A 121 43.18 -32.78 -20.77
C ILE A 121 42.37 -33.94 -20.17
N ILE A 122 41.08 -33.71 -19.89
CA ILE A 122 40.20 -34.73 -19.30
C ILE A 122 40.01 -35.92 -20.25
N GLY A 123 39.96 -35.66 -21.55
CA GLY A 123 39.94 -36.72 -22.58
C GLY A 123 41.21 -37.57 -22.63
N THR A 124 42.32 -37.11 -22.05
CA THR A 124 43.65 -37.74 -22.19
C THR A 124 44.14 -38.43 -20.92
N TYR A 125 43.85 -37.89 -19.72
CA TYR A 125 44.44 -38.36 -18.45
C TYR A 125 43.41 -38.68 -17.34
N GLY A 126 42.13 -38.87 -17.68
CA GLY A 126 40.99 -39.00 -16.76
C GLY A 126 41.25 -39.56 -15.35
N THR A 127 41.56 -38.67 -14.40
CA THR A 127 41.64 -38.97 -12.96
C THR A 127 40.47 -38.34 -12.21
N SER A 128 40.10 -38.91 -11.05
CA SER A 128 39.04 -38.38 -10.18
C SER A 128 39.27 -36.93 -9.75
N ILE A 129 40.54 -36.51 -9.62
CA ILE A 129 40.94 -35.16 -9.23
C ILE A 129 40.64 -34.15 -10.34
N MET A 130 40.91 -34.47 -11.61
CA MET A 130 40.61 -33.57 -12.73
C MET A 130 39.10 -33.36 -12.93
N ASN A 131 38.29 -34.37 -12.60
CA ASN A 131 36.84 -34.22 -12.60
C ASN A 131 36.35 -33.31 -11.46
N ALA A 132 36.96 -33.41 -10.27
CA ALA A 132 36.64 -32.53 -9.15
C ALA A 132 37.00 -31.06 -9.47
N VAL A 133 38.15 -30.85 -10.07
CA VAL A 133 38.59 -29.55 -10.60
C VAL A 133 37.56 -28.96 -11.55
N LEU A 134 37.13 -29.73 -12.56
CA LEU A 134 36.16 -29.26 -13.55
C LEU A 134 34.83 -28.87 -12.88
N ALA A 135 34.37 -29.66 -11.90
CA ALA A 135 33.14 -29.37 -11.19
C ALA A 135 33.22 -28.03 -10.44
N PHE A 136 34.31 -27.76 -9.72
CA PHE A 136 34.48 -26.49 -9.01
C PHE A 136 34.66 -25.30 -9.96
N ALA A 137 35.37 -25.48 -11.07
CA ALA A 137 35.50 -24.49 -12.13
C ALA A 137 34.13 -24.09 -12.71
N ILE A 138 33.26 -25.06 -13.02
CA ILE A 138 31.89 -24.80 -13.52
C ILE A 138 31.05 -24.08 -12.46
N LEU A 139 31.13 -24.50 -11.20
CA LEU A 139 30.40 -23.85 -10.11
C LEU A 139 30.84 -22.39 -9.92
N LEU A 140 32.14 -22.12 -9.96
CA LEU A 140 32.68 -20.76 -9.90
C LEU A 140 32.20 -19.93 -11.09
N TRP A 141 32.25 -20.48 -12.29
CA TRP A 141 31.77 -19.80 -13.49
C TRP A 141 30.28 -19.42 -13.39
N LEU A 142 29.43 -20.31 -12.88
CA LEU A 142 28.00 -20.02 -12.64
C LEU A 142 27.80 -18.93 -11.58
N VAL A 143 28.55 -18.98 -10.48
CA VAL A 143 28.47 -17.97 -9.42
C VAL A 143 28.91 -16.59 -9.94
N TYR A 144 30.00 -16.51 -10.70
CA TYR A 144 30.45 -15.26 -11.31
C TYR A 144 29.49 -14.75 -12.40
N THR A 145 28.82 -15.64 -13.12
CA THR A 145 27.74 -15.28 -14.06
C THR A 145 26.57 -14.64 -13.32
N ALA A 146 26.13 -15.22 -12.20
CA ALA A 146 25.08 -14.65 -11.36
C ALA A 146 25.49 -13.29 -10.78
N LEU A 147 26.72 -13.16 -10.26
CA LEU A 147 27.25 -11.89 -9.75
C LEU A 147 27.32 -10.81 -10.83
N PHE A 148 27.73 -11.15 -12.04
CA PHE A 148 27.74 -10.24 -13.19
C PHE A 148 26.33 -9.75 -13.54
N ILE A 149 25.36 -10.66 -13.68
CA ILE A 149 23.96 -10.32 -13.99
C ILE A 149 23.36 -9.43 -12.90
N LEU A 150 23.53 -9.79 -11.63
CA LEU A 150 23.00 -9.01 -10.51
C LEU A 150 23.61 -7.60 -10.46
N SER A 151 24.92 -7.48 -10.71
CA SER A 151 25.61 -6.17 -10.77
C SER A 151 25.10 -5.31 -11.93
N PHE A 152 24.87 -5.94 -13.08
CA PHE A 152 24.32 -5.26 -14.26
C PHE A 152 22.90 -4.76 -13.99
N LEU A 153 22.01 -5.62 -13.48
CA LEU A 153 20.63 -5.26 -13.15
C LEU A 153 20.54 -4.15 -12.08
N ALA A 154 21.45 -4.14 -11.10
CA ALA A 154 21.52 -3.10 -10.08
C ALA A 154 21.90 -1.73 -10.67
N ILE A 155 22.82 -1.70 -11.64
CA ILE A 155 23.23 -0.46 -12.31
C ILE A 155 22.13 0.15 -13.17
N PHE A 156 21.32 -0.69 -13.83
CA PHE A 156 20.23 -0.26 -14.70
C PHE A 156 18.90 -0.01 -13.97
N ASP A 157 18.92 0.07 -12.63
CA ASP A 157 17.74 0.43 -11.83
C ASP A 157 16.60 -0.60 -11.94
N VAL A 158 16.94 -1.85 -12.28
CA VAL A 158 15.99 -2.97 -12.36
C VAL A 158 15.81 -3.64 -10.99
N MET A 159 16.80 -3.51 -10.10
CA MET A 159 16.73 -4.00 -8.72
C MET A 159 17.31 -2.98 -7.74
N GLU A 160 16.63 -2.77 -6.61
CA GLU A 160 17.09 -1.89 -5.53
C GLU A 160 17.90 -2.67 -4.48
N GLY A 161 19.18 -2.35 -4.34
CA GLY A 161 20.07 -2.87 -3.29
C GLY A 161 20.70 -1.74 -2.48
N GLU A 162 21.01 -2.01 -1.20
CA GLU A 162 21.68 -1.06 -0.29
C GLU A 162 23.19 -1.35 -0.13
N TRP A 163 23.71 -2.37 -0.83
CA TRP A 163 25.12 -2.75 -0.75
C TRP A 163 26.00 -1.85 -1.63
N PRO A 164 27.11 -1.28 -1.11
CA PRO A 164 28.02 -0.46 -1.93
C PRO A 164 28.56 -1.23 -3.15
N GLY A 165 28.60 -0.59 -4.31
CA GLY A 165 28.94 -1.25 -5.58
C GLY A 165 27.72 -1.87 -6.31
N TYR A 166 26.56 -1.91 -5.66
CA TYR A 166 25.28 -2.38 -6.20
C TYR A 166 24.16 -1.35 -5.99
N LEU A 167 24.51 -0.08 -5.75
CA LEU A 167 23.54 1.02 -5.67
C LEU A 167 23.22 1.54 -7.08
N THR A 168 22.01 2.09 -7.26
CA THR A 168 21.60 2.74 -8.52
C THR A 168 22.56 3.88 -8.89
N MET A 169 22.95 3.95 -10.17
CA MET A 169 23.86 4.97 -10.70
C MET A 169 23.15 6.23 -11.21
N LYS A 170 21.80 6.27 -11.20
CA LYS A 170 21.10 7.51 -11.51
C LYS A 170 21.44 8.54 -10.43
N PRO A 171 21.95 9.73 -10.77
CA PRO A 171 21.86 10.84 -9.84
C PRO A 171 20.38 10.97 -9.48
N ARG A 172 20.07 11.05 -8.19
CA ARG A 172 18.72 11.34 -7.72
C ARG A 172 18.37 12.69 -8.33
N SER A 173 17.72 12.67 -9.51
CA SER A 173 17.37 13.88 -10.22
C SER A 173 16.34 14.56 -9.35
N ALA A 174 16.77 15.58 -8.62
CA ALA A 174 15.92 16.69 -8.25
C ALA A 174 15.41 17.26 -9.58
N ASN A 175 14.31 16.69 -10.09
CA ASN A 175 13.45 17.17 -11.19
C ASN A 175 12.46 16.05 -11.58
N PHE A 176 11.64 15.60 -10.64
CA PHE A 176 10.24 15.33 -10.96
C PHE A 176 9.44 16.43 -10.25
N ALA A 177 9.20 17.51 -10.99
CA ALA A 177 8.29 18.55 -10.55
C ALA A 177 6.86 17.97 -10.56
N ALA A 178 6.44 17.45 -9.41
CA ALA A 178 5.04 17.45 -9.05
C ALA A 178 4.54 18.92 -9.06
N PRO A 179 3.28 19.20 -9.44
CA PRO A 179 2.77 20.56 -9.45
C PRO A 179 2.93 21.20 -8.07
N ALA A 180 3.48 22.42 -8.07
CA ALA A 180 4.00 23.12 -6.91
C ALA A 180 3.00 23.20 -5.75
N VAL A 181 3.33 22.52 -4.65
CA VAL A 181 2.93 22.95 -3.30
C VAL A 181 4.10 23.78 -2.78
N SER A 182 3.82 25.02 -2.40
CA SER A 182 4.82 25.97 -1.90
C SER A 182 5.61 25.38 -0.73
N SER A 183 6.90 25.14 -0.93
CA SER A 183 7.81 24.71 0.12
C SER A 183 8.20 25.88 1.01
N THR A 184 7.40 26.11 2.04
CA THR A 184 7.89 26.64 3.32
C THR A 184 8.78 25.54 3.92
N PRO A 185 9.94 25.82 4.55
CA PRO A 185 10.80 24.79 5.13
C PRO A 185 9.98 23.90 6.06
N ALA A 186 10.04 22.57 5.83
CA ALA A 186 9.38 21.58 6.66
C ALA A 186 9.91 21.69 8.09
N ASN A 187 9.13 22.36 8.94
CA ASN A 187 9.09 22.04 10.35
C ASN A 187 8.79 20.53 10.40
N THR A 188 9.58 19.73 11.09
CA THR A 188 9.26 18.32 11.33
C THR A 188 7.88 18.30 11.99
N ALA A 189 6.82 18.05 11.23
CA ALA A 189 5.47 18.04 11.75
C ALA A 189 5.41 16.97 12.83
N MET A 190 5.13 17.39 14.06
CA MET A 190 5.02 16.49 15.21
C MET A 190 3.85 15.54 14.97
N ALA A 191 4.06 14.25 15.20
CA ALA A 191 3.00 13.25 15.09
C ALA A 191 1.79 13.67 15.93
N LEU A 192 0.60 13.66 15.32
CA LEU A 192 -0.64 14.03 15.98
C LEU A 192 -1.00 13.00 17.05
N ARG A 193 -1.29 13.47 18.25
CA ARG A 193 -1.67 12.61 19.38
C ARG A 193 -3.17 12.34 19.33
N VAL A 194 -3.53 11.08 19.13
CA VAL A 194 -4.89 10.64 18.83
C VAL A 194 -5.55 10.02 20.05
N GLY A 195 -6.77 10.45 20.34
CA GLY A 195 -7.72 9.72 21.17
C GLY A 195 -8.77 9.04 20.31
N VAL A 196 -9.05 7.75 20.52
CA VAL A 196 -10.05 7.00 19.74
C VAL A 196 -11.26 6.69 20.62
N ILE A 197 -12.46 7.07 20.19
CA ILE A 197 -13.73 6.72 20.84
C ILE A 197 -14.47 5.74 19.91
N GLY A 198 -14.71 4.53 20.40
CA GLY A 198 -15.26 3.41 19.65
C GLY A 198 -14.15 2.46 19.19
N ALA A 199 -14.12 1.27 19.78
CA ALA A 199 -13.18 0.20 19.45
C ALA A 199 -13.88 -0.95 18.69
N GLY A 200 -14.86 -0.62 17.85
CA GLY A 200 -15.62 -1.59 17.06
C GLY A 200 -14.87 -2.14 15.84
N GLU A 201 -15.61 -2.80 14.95
CA GLU A 201 -15.06 -3.48 13.76
C GLU A 201 -14.18 -2.57 12.88
N VAL A 202 -14.69 -1.39 12.49
CA VAL A 202 -13.93 -0.45 11.65
C VAL A 202 -12.67 0.06 12.37
N ALA A 203 -12.73 0.27 13.69
CA ALA A 203 -11.56 0.68 14.46
C ALA A 203 -10.49 -0.42 14.46
N GLN A 204 -10.87 -1.66 14.80
CA GLN A 204 -9.93 -2.78 14.94
C GLN A 204 -9.36 -3.27 13.61
N VAL A 205 -10.17 -3.26 12.54
CA VAL A 205 -9.81 -3.81 11.23
C VAL A 205 -9.14 -2.76 10.33
N ILE A 206 -9.55 -1.49 10.44
CA ILE A 206 -9.09 -0.42 9.53
C ILE A 206 -8.25 0.62 10.24
N HIS A 207 -8.83 1.39 11.18
CA HIS A 207 -8.18 2.60 11.69
C HIS A 207 -6.96 2.29 12.55
N LEU A 208 -7.04 1.39 13.53
CA LEU A 208 -5.92 1.08 14.42
C LEU A 208 -4.72 0.47 13.66
N PRO A 209 -4.90 -0.49 12.73
CA PRO A 209 -3.81 -0.93 11.86
C PRO A 209 -3.24 0.20 10.99
N THR A 210 -4.09 1.04 10.39
CA THR A 210 -3.63 2.13 9.51
C THR A 210 -2.85 3.19 10.28
N LEU A 211 -3.33 3.61 11.45
CA LEU A 211 -2.62 4.51 12.36
C LEU A 211 -1.27 3.94 12.80
N SER A 212 -1.19 2.62 13.03
CA SER A 212 0.08 1.95 13.36
C SER A 212 1.08 2.00 12.19
N LEU A 213 0.62 1.78 10.96
CA LEU A 213 1.44 1.92 9.74
C LEU A 213 1.87 3.38 9.51
N LEU A 214 1.05 4.34 9.93
CA LEU A 214 1.32 5.78 9.88
C LEU A 214 1.89 6.33 11.19
N SER A 215 2.62 5.52 11.97
CA SER A 215 3.20 5.91 13.27
C SER A 215 4.18 7.09 13.23
N HIS A 216 4.67 7.44 12.04
CA HIS A 216 5.47 8.65 11.82
C HIS A 216 4.63 9.94 11.73
N LEU A 217 3.31 9.82 11.52
CA LEU A 217 2.34 10.93 11.49
C LEU A 217 1.40 10.92 12.71
N TYR A 218 1.22 9.77 13.36
CA TYR A 218 0.23 9.58 14.42
C TYR A 218 0.78 8.83 15.62
N GLN A 219 0.34 9.24 16.81
CA GLN A 219 0.55 8.51 18.05
C GLN A 219 -0.79 8.31 18.75
N ILE A 220 -1.23 7.06 18.92
CA ILE A 220 -2.45 6.76 19.66
C ILE A 220 -2.14 6.83 21.16
N VAL A 221 -2.77 7.78 21.86
CA VAL A 221 -2.54 8.03 23.29
C VAL A 221 -3.56 7.31 24.16
N SER A 222 -4.82 7.32 23.74
CA SER A 222 -5.91 6.71 24.49
C SER A 222 -6.97 6.12 23.57
N ILE A 223 -7.57 5.01 24.01
CA ILE A 223 -8.74 4.41 23.38
C ILE A 223 -9.89 4.28 24.38
N CYS A 224 -11.11 4.52 23.91
CA CYS A 224 -12.32 4.45 24.70
C CYS A 224 -13.32 3.51 24.03
N ASP A 225 -13.90 2.61 24.80
CA ASP A 225 -15.05 1.81 24.38
C ASP A 225 -15.97 1.53 25.58
N ILE A 226 -17.27 1.35 25.34
CA ILE A 226 -18.20 1.02 26.41
C ILE A 226 -17.89 -0.33 27.06
N SER A 227 -17.30 -1.26 26.31
CA SER A 227 -16.75 -2.51 26.81
C SER A 227 -15.32 -2.30 27.30
N ALA A 228 -15.11 -2.46 28.62
CA ALA A 228 -13.80 -2.37 29.23
C ALA A 228 -12.85 -3.44 28.68
N GLN A 229 -13.35 -4.64 28.43
CA GLN A 229 -12.60 -5.73 27.81
C GLN A 229 -12.16 -5.37 26.39
N THR A 230 -13.05 -4.83 25.56
CA THR A 230 -12.72 -4.43 24.17
C THR A 230 -11.67 -3.30 24.15
N ALA A 231 -11.84 -2.29 25.01
CA ALA A 231 -10.87 -1.19 25.14
C ALA A 231 -9.48 -1.70 25.59
N SER A 232 -9.44 -2.58 26.60
CA SER A 232 -8.21 -3.20 27.10
C SER A 232 -7.53 -4.11 26.07
N HIS A 233 -8.32 -4.89 25.33
CA HIS A 233 -7.82 -5.73 24.23
C HIS A 233 -7.12 -4.89 23.17
N CYS A 234 -7.79 -3.86 22.67
CA CYS A 234 -7.22 -2.98 21.65
C CYS A 234 -5.99 -2.24 22.17
N ALA A 235 -6.02 -1.76 23.42
CA ALA A 235 -4.86 -1.10 24.02
C ALA A 235 -3.64 -2.01 24.11
N THR A 236 -3.85 -3.27 24.51
CA THR A 236 -2.78 -4.27 24.55
C THR A 236 -2.25 -4.58 23.15
N LYS A 237 -3.14 -4.87 22.20
CA LYS A 237 -2.80 -5.29 20.84
C LYS A 237 -2.04 -4.22 20.05
N PHE A 238 -2.43 -2.95 20.22
CA PHE A 238 -1.86 -1.82 19.49
C PHE A 238 -0.90 -0.97 20.35
N HIS A 239 -0.53 -1.44 21.55
CA HIS A 239 0.39 -0.77 22.47
C HIS A 239 -0.04 0.67 22.84
N ILE A 240 -1.35 0.88 23.05
CA ILE A 240 -1.93 2.17 23.40
C ILE A 240 -1.77 2.41 24.91
N PRO A 241 -1.16 3.52 25.35
CA PRO A 241 -0.81 3.72 26.76
C PRO A 241 -2.00 3.75 27.73
N LYS A 242 -3.15 4.26 27.29
CA LYS A 242 -4.34 4.45 28.14
C LYS A 242 -5.57 3.84 27.48
N HIS A 243 -6.44 3.26 28.30
CA HIS A 243 -7.80 2.91 27.89
C HIS A 243 -8.80 3.32 28.97
N THR A 244 -10.02 3.62 28.55
CA THR A 244 -11.12 4.04 29.43
C THR A 244 -12.46 3.56 28.90
N THR A 245 -13.49 3.56 29.74
CA THR A 245 -14.89 3.39 29.31
C THR A 245 -15.68 4.69 29.31
N ASP A 246 -15.05 5.80 29.71
CA ASP A 246 -15.63 7.13 29.74
C ASP A 246 -15.01 8.02 28.65
N PRO A 247 -15.78 8.40 27.61
CA PRO A 247 -15.33 9.29 26.55
C PRO A 247 -14.87 10.66 27.05
N THR A 248 -15.46 11.18 28.14
CA THR A 248 -15.12 12.52 28.65
C THR A 248 -13.74 12.56 29.28
N THR A 249 -13.32 11.48 29.96
CA THR A 249 -11.93 11.30 30.43
C THR A 249 -10.93 11.40 29.29
N LEU A 250 -11.23 10.78 28.14
CA LEU A 250 -10.38 10.86 26.95
C LEU A 250 -10.40 12.26 26.34
N ILE A 251 -11.57 12.85 26.12
CA ILE A 251 -11.71 14.18 25.50
C ILE A 251 -10.99 15.27 26.31
N ASN A 252 -11.04 15.20 27.64
CA ASN A 252 -10.42 16.17 28.53
C ASN A 252 -8.90 15.97 28.72
N ASP A 253 -8.30 14.92 28.14
CA ASP A 253 -6.87 14.69 28.26
C ASP A 253 -6.07 15.76 27.47
N PRO A 254 -5.22 16.58 28.14
CA PRO A 254 -4.44 17.61 27.46
C PRO A 254 -3.35 17.03 26.53
N SER A 255 -3.08 15.73 26.62
CA SER A 255 -2.14 15.04 25.74
C SER A 255 -2.73 14.61 24.39
N ILE A 256 -4.00 14.87 24.13
CA ILE A 256 -4.68 14.53 22.86
C ILE A 256 -4.89 15.78 22.01
N ASP A 257 -4.52 15.71 20.74
CA ASP A 257 -4.68 16.78 19.74
C ASP A 257 -5.94 16.59 18.90
N VAL A 258 -6.27 15.33 18.59
CA VAL A 258 -7.40 14.95 17.74
C VAL A 258 -8.17 13.78 18.33
N VAL A 259 -9.50 13.87 18.31
CA VAL A 259 -10.41 12.81 18.74
C VAL A 259 -11.02 12.13 17.50
N PHE A 260 -10.79 10.83 17.37
CA PHE A 260 -11.41 9.98 16.35
C PHE A 260 -12.71 9.41 16.93
N ILE A 261 -13.82 9.71 16.29
CA ILE A 261 -15.15 9.21 16.65
C ILE A 261 -15.51 8.11 15.66
N LEU A 262 -15.34 6.88 16.10
CA LEU A 262 -15.55 5.64 15.34
C LEU A 262 -16.71 4.82 15.93
N THR A 263 -17.63 5.50 16.62
CA THR A 263 -18.81 4.90 17.25
C THR A 263 -19.92 4.64 16.22
N SER A 264 -21.05 4.09 16.65
CA SER A 264 -22.26 4.09 15.81
C SER A 264 -22.78 5.53 15.61
N ASP A 265 -23.45 5.77 14.49
CA ASP A 265 -23.81 7.11 13.98
C ASP A 265 -24.65 7.96 14.96
N GLU A 266 -25.43 7.34 15.85
CA GLU A 266 -26.23 8.05 16.85
C GLU A 266 -25.40 8.82 17.88
N PHE A 267 -24.14 8.44 18.04
CA PHE A 267 -23.21 9.06 18.97
C PHE A 267 -22.30 10.11 18.33
N HIS A 268 -22.29 10.23 16.99
CA HIS A 268 -21.36 11.11 16.28
C HIS A 268 -21.51 12.57 16.72
N ALA A 269 -22.73 13.11 16.68
CA ALA A 269 -22.97 14.50 17.06
C ALA A 269 -22.68 14.77 18.54
N VAL A 270 -23.01 13.81 19.42
CA VAL A 270 -22.78 13.94 20.88
C VAL A 270 -21.29 14.09 21.16
N TRP A 271 -20.47 13.18 20.66
CA TRP A 271 -19.04 13.19 20.94
C TRP A 271 -18.29 14.27 20.16
N ALA A 272 -18.74 14.60 18.93
CA ALA A 272 -18.14 15.67 18.14
C ALA A 272 -18.32 17.03 18.82
N VAL A 273 -19.56 17.36 19.23
CA VAL A 273 -19.85 18.59 19.95
C VAL A 273 -19.06 18.66 21.26
N THR A 274 -18.98 17.56 22.01
CA THR A 274 -18.24 17.52 23.28
C THR A 274 -16.74 17.73 23.06
N ALA A 275 -16.15 17.09 22.04
CA ALA A 275 -14.73 17.25 21.72
C ALA A 275 -14.40 18.67 21.21
N LEU A 276 -15.25 19.25 20.38
CA LEU A 276 -15.11 20.62 19.90
C LEU A 276 -15.22 21.64 21.04
N GLN A 277 -16.14 21.43 22.00
CA GLN A 277 -16.23 22.28 23.19
C GLN A 277 -14.97 22.23 24.06
N ALA A 278 -14.19 21.15 23.98
CA ALA A 278 -12.88 21.00 24.61
C ALA A 278 -11.71 21.48 23.70
N ASP A 279 -11.99 22.24 22.65
CA ASP A 279 -11.02 22.76 21.68
C ASP A 279 -10.19 21.67 20.95
N LYS A 280 -10.71 20.44 20.82
CA LYS A 280 -10.04 19.34 20.11
C LYS A 280 -10.39 19.33 18.62
N ASN A 281 -9.42 18.97 17.78
CA ASN A 281 -9.74 18.55 16.41
C ASN A 281 -10.54 17.25 16.44
N VAL A 282 -11.42 17.04 15.47
CA VAL A 282 -12.31 15.88 15.43
C VAL A 282 -12.24 15.23 14.07
N MET A 283 -12.00 13.91 14.06
CA MET A 283 -12.25 13.04 12.92
C MET A 283 -13.52 12.25 13.20
N ILE A 284 -14.53 12.38 12.35
CA ILE A 284 -15.81 11.66 12.49
C ILE A 284 -15.87 10.64 11.37
N GLU A 285 -16.00 9.36 11.71
CA GLU A 285 -16.36 8.36 10.70
C GLU A 285 -17.69 8.72 10.04
N LYS A 286 -17.88 8.30 8.79
CA LYS A 286 -19.13 8.63 8.11
C LYS A 286 -20.32 7.87 8.72
N PRO A 287 -21.55 8.37 8.55
CA PRO A 287 -21.87 9.70 8.07
C PRO A 287 -21.53 10.76 9.13
N LEU A 288 -21.46 12.06 8.78
CA LEU A 288 -21.30 13.12 9.78
C LEU A 288 -22.28 12.96 10.97
N THR A 289 -23.54 12.66 10.64
CA THR A 289 -24.63 12.24 11.53
C THR A 289 -25.80 11.80 10.63
N LEU A 290 -26.97 11.48 11.19
CA LEU A 290 -28.17 11.13 10.41
C LEU A 290 -29.08 12.33 10.11
N SER A 291 -28.99 13.40 10.91
CA SER A 291 -29.97 14.50 10.94
C SER A 291 -29.33 15.85 10.56
N LEU A 292 -30.04 16.65 9.77
CA LEU A 292 -29.64 18.02 9.45
C LEU A 292 -29.56 18.92 10.71
N PRO A 293 -30.55 18.94 11.62
CA PRO A 293 -30.43 19.60 12.93
C PRO A 293 -29.20 19.14 13.73
N ALA A 294 -28.91 17.85 13.77
CA ALA A 294 -27.73 17.33 14.46
C ALA A 294 -26.42 17.82 13.81
N ALA A 295 -26.35 17.86 12.49
CA ALA A 295 -25.19 18.38 11.76
C ALA A 295 -24.99 19.87 12.02
N ARG A 296 -26.08 20.64 12.13
CA ARG A 296 -26.01 22.05 12.50
C ARG A 296 -25.42 22.25 13.90
N ARG A 297 -25.77 21.39 14.87
CA ARG A 297 -25.15 21.43 16.21
C ARG A 297 -23.64 21.22 16.15
N ILE A 298 -23.15 20.33 15.29
CA ILE A 298 -21.71 20.10 15.09
C ILE A 298 -21.05 21.37 14.51
N ILE A 299 -21.61 21.94 13.44
CA ILE A 299 -21.09 23.16 12.81
C ILE A 299 -21.08 24.34 13.79
N ASP A 300 -22.15 24.52 14.56
CA ASP A 300 -22.24 25.58 15.56
C ASP A 300 -21.20 25.42 16.69
N ALA A 301 -20.86 24.18 17.04
CA ALA A 301 -19.79 23.88 17.99
C ALA A 301 -18.41 24.13 17.37
N GLU A 302 -18.19 23.73 16.11
CA GLU A 302 -16.94 23.96 15.38
C GLU A 302 -16.64 25.46 15.22
N GLN A 303 -17.66 26.27 14.93
CA GLN A 303 -17.51 27.73 14.81
C GLN A 303 -17.08 28.40 16.13
N LYS A 304 -17.40 27.79 17.28
CA LYS A 304 -17.05 28.28 18.62
C LYS A 304 -15.77 27.66 19.16
N SER A 305 -15.21 26.66 18.48
CA SER A 305 -14.04 25.90 18.87
C SER A 305 -12.78 26.38 18.13
N LYS A 306 -11.61 26.11 18.71
CA LYS A 306 -10.34 26.14 17.95
C LYS A 306 -10.13 24.89 17.10
N GLY A 307 -10.83 23.80 17.43
CA GLY A 307 -10.79 22.55 16.70
C GLY A 307 -11.49 22.63 15.35
N LYS A 308 -11.15 21.68 14.48
CA LYS A 308 -11.78 21.50 13.15
C LYS A 308 -12.31 20.09 12.97
N VAL A 309 -13.33 19.96 12.14
CA VAL A 309 -13.98 18.69 11.81
C VAL A 309 -13.49 18.18 10.46
N PHE A 310 -13.06 16.92 10.45
CA PHE A 310 -12.80 16.13 9.26
C PHE A 310 -13.76 14.94 9.25
N VAL A 311 -14.40 14.67 8.11
CA VAL A 311 -15.33 13.53 7.94
C VAL A 311 -14.69 12.44 7.08
N GLY A 312 -14.82 11.19 7.53
CA GLY A 312 -14.20 9.99 6.96
C GLY A 312 -14.78 9.47 5.66
N TYR A 313 -14.69 10.26 4.58
CA TYR A 313 -15.07 9.82 3.23
C TYR A 313 -13.87 9.29 2.43
N MET A 314 -13.29 8.18 2.90
CA MET A 314 -12.02 7.64 2.38
C MET A 314 -11.97 7.46 0.86
N ARG A 315 -13.08 7.04 0.21
CA ARG A 315 -13.15 6.87 -1.26
C ARG A 315 -12.76 8.16 -2.00
N ARG A 316 -13.07 9.33 -1.45
CA ARG A 316 -12.75 10.63 -2.03
C ARG A 316 -11.27 11.01 -1.93
N TYR A 317 -10.48 10.25 -1.17
CA TYR A 317 -9.03 10.43 -1.04
C TYR A 317 -8.23 9.41 -1.83
N ALA A 318 -8.86 8.37 -2.38
CA ALA A 318 -8.19 7.36 -3.18
C ALA A 318 -7.37 7.99 -4.32
N PRO A 319 -6.07 7.65 -4.49
CA PRO A 319 -5.23 8.24 -5.54
C PRO A 319 -5.78 8.03 -6.95
N SER A 320 -6.39 6.87 -7.21
CA SER A 320 -7.07 6.60 -8.48
C SER A 320 -8.28 7.50 -8.72
N PHE A 321 -8.98 7.92 -7.66
CA PHE A 321 -10.08 8.87 -7.75
C PHE A 321 -9.56 10.29 -8.00
N THR A 322 -8.75 10.80 -7.07
CA THR A 322 -8.27 12.20 -7.08
C THR A 322 -7.37 12.52 -8.28
N GLY A 323 -6.62 11.53 -8.76
CA GLY A 323 -5.74 11.65 -9.92
C GLY A 323 -6.43 11.27 -11.22
N ALA A 324 -6.50 9.96 -11.50
CA ALA A 324 -6.94 9.46 -12.80
C ALA A 324 -8.42 9.76 -13.08
N PHE A 325 -9.33 9.34 -12.21
CA PHE A 325 -10.77 9.42 -12.48
C PHE A 325 -11.23 10.86 -12.70
N LEU A 326 -10.94 11.78 -11.77
CA LEU A 326 -11.34 13.18 -11.91
C LEU A 326 -10.76 13.84 -13.16
N ARG A 327 -9.50 13.57 -13.52
CA ARG A 327 -8.88 14.08 -14.75
C ARG A 327 -9.60 13.58 -16.00
N GLU A 328 -9.91 12.28 -16.06
CA GLU A 328 -10.57 11.69 -17.22
C GLU A 328 -12.04 12.13 -17.33
N VAL A 329 -12.74 12.32 -16.21
CA VAL A 329 -14.11 12.86 -16.18
C VAL A 329 -14.12 14.32 -16.62
N ALA A 330 -13.18 15.14 -16.15
CA ALA A 330 -13.04 16.55 -16.56
C ALA A 330 -12.77 16.71 -18.06
N SER A 331 -12.24 15.68 -18.72
CA SER A 331 -12.01 15.68 -20.17
C SER A 331 -13.27 15.33 -20.99
N ILE A 332 -14.40 15.02 -20.36
CA ILE A 332 -15.66 14.75 -21.05
C ILE A 332 -16.33 16.09 -21.38
N PRO A 333 -16.49 16.48 -22.67
CA PRO A 333 -17.05 17.79 -23.02
C PRO A 333 -18.49 17.96 -22.58
N LYS A 334 -19.26 16.86 -22.60
CA LYS A 334 -20.67 16.82 -22.24
C LYS A 334 -21.01 15.48 -21.63
N ILE A 335 -21.41 15.50 -20.36
CA ILE A 335 -21.92 14.33 -19.66
C ILE A 335 -23.37 14.12 -20.10
N LEU A 336 -23.66 12.92 -20.59
CA LEU A 336 -25.00 12.51 -21.04
C LEU A 336 -25.77 11.77 -19.95
N TYR A 337 -25.05 11.06 -19.07
CA TYR A 337 -25.61 10.20 -18.04
C TYR A 337 -24.51 9.77 -17.06
N ALA A 338 -24.88 9.49 -15.81
CA ALA A 338 -24.00 8.77 -14.89
C ALA A 338 -24.74 7.67 -14.13
N ARG A 339 -23.99 6.68 -13.65
CA ARG A 339 -24.52 5.61 -12.80
C ARG A 339 -23.65 5.47 -11.58
N VAL A 340 -24.29 5.48 -10.42
CA VAL A 340 -23.71 5.16 -9.12
C VAL A 340 -24.26 3.82 -8.68
N ARG A 341 -23.37 2.90 -8.34
CA ARG A 341 -23.73 1.56 -7.89
C ARG A 341 -22.89 1.16 -6.70
N ASP A 342 -23.52 0.69 -5.63
CA ASP A 342 -22.82 0.04 -4.52
C ASP A 342 -23.66 -1.13 -3.99
N MET A 343 -23.35 -2.31 -4.51
CA MET A 343 -23.91 -3.58 -4.07
C MET A 343 -22.81 -4.35 -3.36
N SER A 344 -23.00 -4.58 -2.06
CA SER A 344 -21.98 -5.23 -1.25
C SER A 344 -22.50 -6.49 -0.59
N GLY A 345 -21.66 -7.51 -0.54
CA GLY A 345 -21.87 -8.71 0.26
C GLY A 345 -21.70 -8.49 1.77
N PRO A 346 -21.84 -9.56 2.56
CA PRO A 346 -21.66 -9.50 4.00
C PRO A 346 -20.20 -9.18 4.38
N ASN A 347 -19.99 -8.09 5.12
CA ASN A 347 -18.64 -7.67 5.58
C ASN A 347 -17.86 -8.79 6.26
N ALA A 348 -18.54 -9.66 7.03
CA ALA A 348 -17.92 -10.78 7.74
C ALA A 348 -17.06 -11.66 6.83
N PHE A 349 -17.49 -11.88 5.58
CA PHE A 349 -16.71 -12.67 4.61
C PHE A 349 -15.32 -12.06 4.39
N PHE A 350 -15.22 -10.74 4.25
CA PHE A 350 -13.96 -10.05 4.02
C PHE A 350 -13.17 -9.85 5.31
N VAL A 351 -13.86 -9.48 6.40
CA VAL A 351 -13.22 -9.18 7.70
C VAL A 351 -12.56 -10.43 8.28
N ASP A 352 -13.20 -11.59 8.22
CA ASP A 352 -12.65 -12.84 8.76
C ASP A 352 -11.38 -13.29 8.01
N GLN A 353 -11.18 -12.80 6.79
CA GLN A 353 -10.03 -13.07 5.93
C GLN A 353 -9.01 -11.92 5.90
N SER A 354 -9.27 -10.81 6.60
CA SER A 354 -8.42 -9.61 6.60
C SER A 354 -7.09 -9.78 7.36
N GLY A 355 -6.93 -10.84 8.15
CA GLY A 355 -5.77 -11.05 9.03
C GLY A 355 -5.71 -10.12 10.25
N THR A 356 -6.77 -9.34 10.51
CA THR A 356 -6.79 -8.37 11.62
C THR A 356 -7.38 -8.91 12.91
N PHE A 357 -8.12 -10.03 12.91
CA PHE A 357 -8.64 -10.72 14.10
C PHE A 357 -9.29 -9.78 15.15
N GLN A 358 -10.49 -9.28 14.82
CA GLN A 358 -11.27 -8.45 15.75
C GLN A 358 -11.87 -9.25 16.91
N VAL A 359 -12.12 -8.59 18.04
CA VAL A 359 -12.85 -9.14 19.19
C VAL A 359 -14.13 -8.35 19.39
N LYS A 360 -15.23 -9.06 19.66
CA LYS A 360 -16.55 -8.49 19.98
C LYS A 360 -16.98 -8.99 21.36
N THR A 361 -16.69 -8.21 22.39
CA THR A 361 -17.14 -8.50 23.76
C THR A 361 -18.47 -7.79 24.04
N THR A 362 -19.43 -8.51 24.63
CA THR A 362 -20.77 -7.95 24.95
C THR A 362 -21.22 -8.22 26.37
N ASP A 363 -20.54 -9.10 27.11
CA ASP A 363 -20.87 -9.51 28.48
C ASP A 363 -20.61 -8.43 29.53
N ASP A 364 -19.75 -7.45 29.25
CA ASP A 364 -19.42 -6.34 30.16
C ASP A 364 -20.09 -5.01 29.77
N ILE A 365 -20.96 -5.01 28.76
CA ILE A 365 -21.72 -3.82 28.36
C ILE A 365 -22.84 -3.56 29.37
N PRO A 366 -23.01 -2.32 29.88
CA PRO A 366 -24.10 -2.00 30.81
C PRO A 366 -25.47 -2.31 30.22
N SER A 367 -26.36 -2.91 31.02
CA SER A 367 -27.72 -3.27 30.57
C SER A 367 -28.57 -2.07 30.13
N THR A 368 -28.22 -0.86 30.56
CA THR A 368 -28.88 0.40 30.16
C THR A 368 -28.39 0.94 28.81
N ALA A 369 -27.31 0.41 28.25
CA ALA A 369 -26.68 0.94 27.04
C ALA A 369 -27.60 0.87 25.81
N THR A 370 -28.33 -0.24 25.66
CA THR A 370 -29.28 -0.43 24.56
C THR A 370 -30.38 0.63 24.59
N ALA A 371 -31.00 0.85 25.76
CA ALA A 371 -32.06 1.84 25.90
C ALA A 371 -31.56 3.28 25.67
N ALA A 372 -30.34 3.60 26.13
CA ALA A 372 -29.73 4.90 25.88
C ALA A 372 -29.44 5.14 24.39
N ARG A 373 -28.95 4.10 23.70
CA ARG A 373 -28.73 4.10 22.25
C ARG A 373 -30.04 4.28 21.48
N GLU A 374 -31.06 3.50 21.81
CA GLU A 374 -32.38 3.58 21.17
C GLU A 374 -33.00 4.97 21.33
N LYS A 375 -32.90 5.56 22.52
CA LYS A 375 -33.36 6.92 22.77
C LYS A 375 -32.69 7.95 21.84
N LEU A 376 -31.37 7.90 21.70
CA LEU A 376 -30.64 8.82 20.82
C LEU A 376 -31.02 8.63 19.34
N LEU A 377 -31.19 7.38 18.92
CA LEU A 377 -31.65 7.06 17.57
C LEU A 377 -33.06 7.59 17.31
N ASP A 378 -33.98 7.39 18.24
CA ASP A 378 -35.36 7.87 18.11
C ASP A 378 -35.39 9.40 18.02
N GLU A 379 -34.60 10.12 18.83
CA GLU A 379 -34.45 11.58 18.72
C GLU A 379 -33.94 12.01 17.34
N LEU A 380 -32.95 11.30 16.78
CA LEU A 380 -32.45 11.58 15.43
C LEU A 380 -33.50 11.30 14.35
N TYR A 381 -34.26 10.21 14.45
CA TYR A 381 -35.31 9.92 13.48
C TYR A 381 -36.41 10.98 13.49
N GLN A 382 -36.78 11.49 14.66
CA GLN A 382 -37.73 12.60 14.78
C GLN A 382 -37.21 13.88 14.11
N GLU A 383 -35.91 14.13 14.19
CA GLU A 383 -35.28 15.25 13.48
C GLU A 383 -35.21 15.06 11.96
N VAL A 384 -35.05 13.81 11.50
CA VAL A 384 -35.03 13.48 10.06
C VAL A 384 -36.43 13.56 9.45
N PHE A 385 -37.46 13.14 10.19
CA PHE A 385 -38.84 13.05 9.73
C PHE A 385 -39.80 13.88 10.60
N PRO A 386 -39.60 15.22 10.72
CA PRO A 386 -40.34 16.05 11.66
C PRO A 386 -41.85 16.13 11.36
N ASP A 387 -42.23 15.96 10.10
CA ASP A 387 -43.61 16.05 9.63
C ASP A 387 -44.30 14.67 9.54
N ALA A 388 -43.61 13.58 9.87
CA ALA A 388 -44.18 12.24 9.80
C ALA A 388 -45.11 11.97 10.99
N THR A 389 -46.33 11.49 10.71
CA THR A 389 -47.28 11.07 11.75
C THR A 389 -46.81 9.83 12.51
N GLU A 390 -46.07 8.95 11.83
CA GLU A 390 -45.48 7.74 12.37
C GLU A 390 -44.14 7.48 11.66
N ILE A 391 -43.12 7.09 12.41
CA ILE A 391 -41.81 6.71 11.86
C ILE A 391 -41.75 5.18 11.79
N THR A 392 -41.93 4.64 10.59
CA THR A 392 -41.95 3.19 10.35
C THR A 392 -40.55 2.58 10.33
N ASP A 393 -40.46 1.26 10.51
CA ASP A 393 -39.18 0.54 10.42
C ASP A 393 -38.52 0.67 9.03
N GLU A 394 -39.32 0.77 7.96
CA GLU A 394 -38.81 0.99 6.60
C GLU A 394 -38.12 2.36 6.48
N MET A 395 -38.68 3.41 7.09
CA MET A 395 -38.06 4.74 7.16
C MET A 395 -36.74 4.70 7.92
N LYS A 396 -36.71 4.02 9.08
CA LYS A 396 -35.50 3.86 9.91
C LYS A 396 -34.39 3.13 9.15
N LYS A 397 -34.71 1.99 8.52
CA LYS A 397 -33.77 1.20 7.72
C LYS A 397 -33.22 2.01 6.55
N TYR A 398 -34.08 2.70 5.81
CA TYR A 398 -33.64 3.52 4.68
C TYR A 398 -32.74 4.68 5.12
N CYS A 399 -33.08 5.35 6.22
CA CYS A 399 -32.27 6.40 6.82
C CYS A 399 -30.86 5.91 7.18
N ARG A 400 -30.79 4.81 7.94
CA ARG A 400 -29.52 4.15 8.31
C ARG A 400 -28.75 3.66 7.10
N PHE A 401 -29.42 3.18 6.07
CA PHE A 401 -28.78 2.70 4.85
C PHE A 401 -28.07 3.83 4.10
N LEU A 402 -28.73 4.97 3.90
CA LEU A 402 -28.10 6.14 3.27
C LEU A 402 -26.94 6.68 4.11
N GLY A 403 -27.06 6.70 5.44
CA GLY A 403 -25.96 7.08 6.33
C GLY A 403 -24.78 6.11 6.28
N SER A 404 -25.05 4.81 6.16
CA SER A 404 -24.02 3.76 6.13
C SER A 404 -23.42 3.57 4.73
N LEU A 405 -23.95 2.67 3.90
CA LEU A 405 -23.37 2.36 2.60
C LEU A 405 -23.50 3.54 1.62
N GLY A 406 -24.70 4.14 1.54
CA GLY A 406 -24.98 5.19 0.57
C GLY A 406 -24.11 6.44 0.70
N SER A 407 -23.59 6.73 1.89
CA SER A 407 -22.76 7.92 2.14
C SER A 407 -21.39 7.86 1.48
N HIS A 408 -20.89 6.66 1.20
CA HIS A 408 -19.66 6.49 0.43
C HIS A 408 -19.82 7.02 -1.00
N ASP A 409 -20.85 6.56 -1.72
CA ASP A 409 -20.98 6.82 -3.15
C ASP A 409 -21.68 8.12 -3.47
N LEU A 410 -22.64 8.55 -2.65
CA LEU A 410 -23.31 9.81 -2.87
C LEU A 410 -22.34 10.97 -2.67
N SER A 411 -21.46 10.90 -1.66
CA SER A 411 -20.41 11.91 -1.47
C SER A 411 -19.37 11.89 -2.60
N LEU A 412 -18.95 10.69 -3.04
CA LEU A 412 -18.04 10.50 -4.17
C LEU A 412 -18.62 11.07 -5.48
N MET A 413 -19.90 10.76 -5.75
CA MET A 413 -20.65 11.24 -6.91
C MET A 413 -20.74 12.76 -6.91
N ARG A 414 -21.12 13.38 -5.77
CA ARG A 414 -21.21 14.84 -5.68
C ARG A 414 -19.90 15.52 -6.04
N GLU A 415 -18.78 14.99 -5.55
CA GLU A 415 -17.47 15.53 -5.89
C GLU A 415 -17.12 15.32 -7.37
N ALA A 416 -17.28 14.09 -7.86
CA ALA A 416 -16.93 13.72 -9.23
C ALA A 416 -17.68 14.55 -10.28
N LEU A 417 -18.96 14.82 -10.02
CA LEU A 417 -19.82 15.57 -10.91
C LEU A 417 -19.75 17.07 -10.63
N GLY A 418 -19.27 17.52 -9.46
CA GLY A 418 -19.05 18.93 -9.17
C GLY A 418 -20.31 19.80 -9.20
N MET A 419 -21.47 19.22 -8.90
CA MET A 419 -22.79 19.79 -9.19
C MET A 419 -23.79 19.55 -8.05
N THR A 420 -24.76 20.45 -7.92
CA THR A 420 -25.92 20.28 -7.03
C THR A 420 -26.98 19.45 -7.74
N VAL A 421 -27.52 18.45 -7.04
CA VAL A 421 -28.71 17.72 -7.48
C VAL A 421 -29.87 18.72 -7.57
N GLU A 422 -30.42 18.91 -8.77
CA GLU A 422 -31.51 19.86 -9.00
C GLU A 422 -32.84 19.31 -8.48
N SER A 423 -33.07 18.01 -8.70
CA SER A 423 -34.27 17.33 -8.22
C SER A 423 -34.07 15.82 -8.19
N VAL A 424 -34.93 15.15 -7.42
CA VAL A 424 -35.04 13.68 -7.41
C VAL A 424 -36.29 13.29 -8.20
N ALA A 425 -36.10 12.61 -9.34
CA ALA A 425 -37.19 12.21 -10.22
C ALA A 425 -38.01 11.06 -9.65
N GLY A 426 -37.36 10.14 -8.92
CA GLY A 426 -37.99 9.02 -8.24
C GLY A 426 -37.03 8.34 -7.29
N VAL A 427 -37.58 7.73 -6.24
CA VAL A 427 -36.86 6.93 -5.25
C VAL A 427 -37.63 5.65 -5.04
N SER A 428 -36.97 4.50 -5.04
CA SER A 428 -37.54 3.21 -4.68
C SER A 428 -36.85 2.68 -3.42
N VAL A 429 -37.66 2.30 -2.44
CA VAL A 429 -37.23 1.78 -1.15
C VAL A 429 -37.82 0.39 -1.02
N HIS A 430 -36.97 -0.63 -1.15
CA HIS A 430 -37.35 -2.04 -1.05
C HIS A 430 -36.22 -2.80 -0.36
N ASP A 431 -36.14 -2.69 0.97
CA ASP A 431 -35.12 -3.33 1.80
C ASP A 431 -34.86 -4.79 1.37
N PRO A 432 -33.59 -5.20 1.14
CA PRO A 432 -32.34 -4.48 1.40
C PRO A 432 -31.79 -3.66 0.21
N PHE A 433 -32.61 -3.36 -0.81
CA PHE A 433 -32.21 -2.62 -2.01
C PHE A 433 -32.93 -1.27 -2.15
N TYR A 434 -32.17 -0.28 -2.57
CA TYR A 434 -32.61 1.11 -2.67
C TYR A 434 -32.12 1.69 -4.00
N SER A 435 -32.97 2.49 -4.65
CA SER A 435 -32.57 3.16 -5.89
C SER A 435 -33.18 4.55 -6.01
N ALA A 436 -32.53 5.42 -6.77
CA ALA A 436 -33.03 6.75 -7.07
C ALA A 436 -32.61 7.21 -8.47
N ILE A 437 -33.42 8.09 -9.05
CA ILE A 437 -33.08 8.83 -10.27
C ILE A 437 -32.92 10.30 -9.87
N LEU A 438 -31.71 10.81 -10.01
CA LEU A 438 -31.32 12.17 -9.66
C LEU A 438 -31.15 12.98 -10.94
N ASN A 439 -31.70 14.19 -10.98
CA ASN A 439 -31.49 15.13 -12.06
C ASN A 439 -30.36 16.08 -11.69
N PHE A 440 -29.32 16.10 -12.51
CA PHE A 440 -28.17 16.99 -12.38
C PHE A 440 -28.22 18.08 -13.44
N ARG A 441 -27.68 19.25 -13.10
CA ARG A 441 -27.48 20.34 -14.05
C ARG A 441 -26.04 20.84 -13.99
N THR A 442 -25.38 20.86 -15.13
CA THR A 442 -24.02 21.40 -15.27
C THR A 442 -24.01 22.91 -15.10
N ALA A 443 -22.83 23.46 -14.79
CA ALA A 443 -22.62 24.91 -14.78
C ALA A 443 -22.95 25.57 -16.13
N GLN A 444 -22.83 24.83 -17.24
CA GLN A 444 -23.22 25.28 -18.58
C GLN A 444 -24.72 25.11 -18.88
N GLY A 445 -25.52 24.67 -17.91
CA GLY A 445 -26.98 24.53 -18.01
C GLY A 445 -27.48 23.22 -18.61
N HIS A 446 -26.59 22.28 -18.97
CA HIS A 446 -26.99 20.98 -19.50
C HIS A 446 -27.50 20.08 -18.39
N ALA A 447 -28.70 19.50 -18.57
CA ALA A 447 -29.26 18.55 -17.62
C ALA A 447 -28.97 17.11 -18.06
N PHE A 448 -28.64 16.25 -17.10
CA PHE A 448 -28.51 14.81 -17.31
C PHE A 448 -29.02 14.05 -16.08
N ALA A 449 -29.40 12.79 -16.30
CA ALA A 449 -29.86 11.92 -15.23
C ALA A 449 -28.69 11.13 -14.62
N VAL A 450 -28.80 10.84 -13.33
CA VAL A 450 -27.94 9.92 -12.60
C VAL A 450 -28.79 8.88 -11.92
N THR A 451 -28.51 7.60 -12.16
CA THR A 451 -29.16 6.52 -11.40
C THR A 451 -28.26 6.11 -10.24
N TYR A 452 -28.85 6.06 -9.06
CA TYR A 452 -28.26 5.48 -7.86
C TYR A 452 -28.91 4.12 -7.60
N GLU A 453 -28.08 3.10 -7.41
CA GLU A 453 -28.50 1.73 -7.13
C GLU A 453 -27.63 1.18 -6.00
N SER A 454 -28.20 0.76 -4.89
CA SER A 454 -27.41 0.23 -3.79
C SER A 454 -28.18 -0.78 -2.97
N GLY A 455 -27.46 -1.76 -2.41
CA GLY A 455 -28.06 -2.76 -1.55
C GLY A 455 -27.04 -3.71 -0.97
N ILE A 456 -27.50 -4.52 -0.02
CA ILE A 456 -26.69 -5.55 0.62
C ILE A 456 -27.36 -6.90 0.40
N ASP A 457 -26.63 -7.87 -0.14
CA ASP A 457 -27.11 -9.23 -0.30
C ASP A 457 -26.18 -10.26 0.38
N GLY A 458 -26.45 -11.55 0.13
CA GLY A 458 -25.68 -12.65 0.69
C GLY A 458 -24.49 -13.10 -0.15
N VAL A 459 -24.19 -12.44 -1.28
CA VAL A 459 -23.10 -12.81 -2.19
C VAL A 459 -21.87 -12.03 -1.78
N ALA A 460 -20.76 -12.73 -1.53
CA ALA A 460 -19.51 -12.14 -1.10
C ALA A 460 -18.76 -11.42 -2.25
N GLU A 461 -19.38 -10.37 -2.78
CA GLU A 461 -18.84 -9.50 -3.82
C GLU A 461 -18.92 -8.05 -3.35
N PHE A 462 -18.00 -7.21 -3.83
CA PHE A 462 -18.00 -5.78 -3.53
C PHE A 462 -18.08 -4.99 -4.84
N ASP A 463 -19.31 -4.73 -5.29
CA ASP A 463 -19.62 -4.07 -6.55
C ASP A 463 -19.93 -2.58 -6.32
N ALA A 464 -18.87 -1.81 -6.05
CA ALA A 464 -18.93 -0.36 -5.85
C ALA A 464 -18.30 0.40 -7.02
N GLN A 465 -19.13 1.09 -7.80
CA GLN A 465 -18.75 1.72 -9.06
C GLN A 465 -19.44 3.08 -9.28
N LEU A 466 -18.67 4.04 -9.82
CA LEU A 466 -19.20 5.24 -10.46
C LEU A 466 -18.82 5.25 -11.94
N VAL A 467 -19.80 5.41 -12.83
CA VAL A 467 -19.62 5.48 -14.28
C VAL A 467 -20.18 6.79 -14.82
N VAL A 468 -19.39 7.50 -15.62
CA VAL A 468 -19.77 8.74 -16.29
C VAL A 468 -19.75 8.51 -17.80
N HIS A 469 -20.86 8.80 -18.46
CA HIS A 469 -21.06 8.64 -19.89
C HIS A 469 -21.03 10.01 -20.57
N GLY A 470 -20.12 10.17 -21.53
CA GLY A 470 -20.12 11.27 -22.49
C GLY A 470 -20.43 10.80 -23.91
N GLU A 471 -20.37 11.73 -24.87
CA GLU A 471 -20.70 11.45 -26.27
C GLU A 471 -19.73 10.47 -26.95
N ARG A 472 -18.43 10.57 -26.66
CA ARG A 472 -17.37 9.74 -27.26
C ARG A 472 -16.44 9.09 -26.25
N LYS A 473 -16.76 9.21 -24.96
CA LYS A 473 -15.92 8.78 -23.85
C LYS A 473 -16.77 8.30 -22.68
N ARG A 474 -16.36 7.21 -22.06
CA ARG A 474 -16.91 6.68 -20.82
C ARG A 474 -15.77 6.49 -19.84
N VAL A 475 -15.98 6.92 -18.60
CA VAL A 475 -15.00 6.76 -17.52
C VAL A 475 -15.70 6.07 -16.37
N SER A 476 -15.06 5.06 -15.80
CA SER A 476 -15.56 4.31 -14.64
C SER A 476 -14.47 4.15 -13.60
N ILE A 477 -14.84 4.20 -12.33
CA ILE A 477 -13.97 3.84 -11.21
C ILE A 477 -14.61 2.70 -10.43
N GLN A 478 -13.83 1.66 -10.12
CA GLN A 478 -14.25 0.50 -9.34
C GLN A 478 -13.49 0.46 -8.01
N TYR A 479 -14.24 0.32 -6.93
CA TYR A 479 -13.72 0.03 -5.60
C TYR A 479 -13.92 -1.44 -5.28
N ASP A 480 -13.02 -1.95 -4.45
CA ASP A 480 -13.11 -3.26 -3.83
C ASP A 480 -13.35 -3.09 -2.32
N THR A 481 -13.49 -4.19 -1.61
CA THR A 481 -13.70 -4.21 -0.16
C THR A 481 -12.60 -3.43 0.56
N PRO A 482 -12.97 -2.49 1.46
CA PRO A 482 -11.97 -1.77 2.24
C PRO A 482 -11.27 -2.63 3.29
N TYR A 483 -11.82 -3.79 3.62
CA TYR A 483 -11.34 -4.66 4.70
C TYR A 483 -10.10 -5.47 4.33
N VAL A 484 -9.73 -5.50 3.06
CA VAL A 484 -8.51 -6.17 2.57
C VAL A 484 -7.56 -5.10 2.05
N LYS A 485 -6.45 -4.88 2.76
CA LYS A 485 -5.45 -3.87 2.37
C LYS A 485 -4.74 -4.25 1.06
N GLY A 486 -4.49 -3.23 0.23
CA GLY A 486 -3.71 -3.36 -1.00
C GLY A 486 -4.52 -3.78 -2.24
N LEU A 487 -5.84 -3.93 -2.14
CA LEU A 487 -6.68 -4.14 -3.32
C LEU A 487 -6.70 -2.87 -4.19
N PRO A 488 -6.45 -2.97 -5.50
CA PRO A 488 -6.31 -1.80 -6.36
C PRO A 488 -7.66 -1.18 -6.69
N ILE A 489 -7.73 0.15 -6.61
CA ILE A 489 -8.86 0.93 -7.14
C ILE A 489 -8.58 1.21 -8.61
N THR A 490 -9.42 0.68 -9.50
CA THR A 490 -9.18 0.72 -10.95
C THR A 490 -10.03 1.79 -11.62
N VAL A 491 -9.44 2.53 -12.55
CA VAL A 491 -10.14 3.46 -13.43
C VAL A 491 -10.11 2.91 -14.84
N ARG A 492 -11.27 2.75 -15.47
CA ARG A 492 -11.40 2.27 -16.84
C ARG A 492 -11.99 3.35 -17.72
N VAL A 493 -11.27 3.67 -18.80
CA VAL A 493 -11.65 4.65 -19.82
C VAL A 493 -11.93 3.91 -21.12
N GLU A 494 -13.11 4.15 -21.70
CA GLU A 494 -13.46 3.71 -23.04
C GLU A 494 -13.72 4.94 -23.90
N GLU A 495 -13.02 5.10 -25.01
CA GLU A 495 -13.17 6.26 -25.88
C GLU A 495 -13.05 5.90 -27.36
N ILE A 496 -13.61 6.73 -28.23
CA ILE A 496 -13.44 6.60 -29.68
C ILE A 496 -12.33 7.55 -30.14
N ASN A 497 -11.26 7.01 -30.70
CA ASN A 497 -10.14 7.80 -31.22
C ASN A 497 -10.52 8.64 -32.46
N GLU A 498 -9.56 9.38 -32.99
CA GLU A 498 -9.72 10.22 -34.18
C GLU A 498 -10.07 9.42 -35.46
N HIS A 499 -9.75 8.13 -35.50
CA HIS A 499 -10.03 7.21 -36.61
C HIS A 499 -11.38 6.49 -36.47
N GLY A 500 -12.14 6.73 -35.41
CA GLY A 500 -13.44 6.07 -35.19
C GLY A 500 -13.33 4.70 -34.48
N GLU A 501 -12.16 4.33 -33.98
CA GLU A 501 -11.92 3.06 -33.33
C GLU A 501 -12.11 3.15 -31.81
N LYS A 502 -12.64 2.08 -31.21
CA LYS A 502 -12.77 1.98 -29.76
C LYS A 502 -11.42 1.69 -29.12
N GLN A 503 -11.01 2.54 -28.19
CA GLN A 503 -9.87 2.33 -27.31
C GLN A 503 -10.34 2.09 -25.87
N VAL A 504 -9.65 1.19 -25.17
CA VAL A 504 -9.90 0.91 -23.75
C VAL A 504 -8.58 1.05 -23.00
N LYS A 505 -8.59 1.85 -21.93
CA LYS A 505 -7.46 2.03 -21.00
C LYS A 505 -7.90 1.64 -19.60
N GLN A 506 -7.07 0.88 -18.90
CA GLN A 506 -7.23 0.61 -17.49
C GLN A 506 -6.06 1.24 -16.74
N ILE A 507 -6.37 2.00 -15.70
CA ILE A 507 -5.42 2.81 -14.94
C ILE A 507 -5.52 2.40 -13.48
N VAL A 508 -4.38 2.06 -12.88
CA VAL A 508 -4.21 1.89 -11.43
C VAL A 508 -3.19 2.92 -11.00
N SER A 509 -3.63 3.93 -10.25
CA SER A 509 -2.74 5.05 -9.90
C SER A 509 -1.86 4.74 -8.69
N SER A 510 -2.34 3.88 -7.80
CA SER A 510 -1.62 3.45 -6.60
C SER A 510 -2.22 2.16 -6.06
N TYR A 511 -1.43 1.41 -5.29
CA TYR A 511 -1.88 0.33 -4.41
C TYR A 511 -2.06 0.79 -2.95
N GLU A 512 -1.73 2.04 -2.66
CA GLU A 512 -2.04 2.67 -1.38
C GLU A 512 -3.56 2.66 -1.17
N ASP A 513 -3.99 2.15 -0.02
CA ASP A 513 -5.41 2.07 0.32
C ASP A 513 -6.01 3.45 0.63
N ALA A 514 -7.32 3.58 0.44
CA ALA A 514 -8.03 4.84 0.55
C ALA A 514 -7.97 5.46 1.97
N TYR A 515 -7.90 4.65 3.03
CA TYR A 515 -7.78 5.14 4.41
C TYR A 515 -6.38 5.67 4.69
N THR A 516 -5.33 5.01 4.16
CA THR A 516 -3.97 5.52 4.26
C THR A 516 -3.84 6.90 3.59
N ALA A 517 -4.41 7.06 2.39
CA ALA A 517 -4.44 8.35 1.70
C ALA A 517 -5.27 9.41 2.45
N GLU A 518 -6.42 9.03 2.99
CA GLU A 518 -7.29 9.90 3.80
C GLU A 518 -6.57 10.41 5.06
N LEU A 519 -6.00 9.50 5.85
CA LEU A 519 -5.31 9.88 7.09
C LEU A 519 -4.05 10.67 6.80
N THR A 520 -3.34 10.43 5.69
CA THR A 520 -2.23 11.29 5.29
C THR A 520 -2.72 12.72 4.99
N ALA A 521 -3.83 12.86 4.26
CA ALA A 521 -4.41 14.17 3.97
C ALA A 521 -4.97 14.86 5.24
N MET A 522 -5.55 14.11 6.17
CA MET A 522 -6.03 14.64 7.44
C MET A 522 -4.87 15.20 8.29
N HIS A 523 -3.75 14.48 8.34
CA HIS A 523 -2.55 14.96 9.03
C HIS A 523 -2.12 16.31 8.47
N ASP A 524 -2.05 16.45 7.14
CA ASP A 524 -1.72 17.72 6.49
C ASP A 524 -2.71 18.85 6.83
N CYS A 525 -3.99 18.53 7.00
CA CYS A 525 -4.98 19.53 7.39
C CYS A 525 -4.72 20.05 8.81
N PHE A 526 -4.56 19.16 9.78
CA PHE A 526 -4.42 19.55 11.19
C PHE A 526 -3.01 20.03 11.56
N ALA A 527 -1.96 19.40 11.02
CA ALA A 527 -0.58 19.75 11.33
C ALA A 527 -0.06 20.92 10.48
N ASN A 528 -0.45 21.00 9.21
CA ASN A 528 0.09 21.96 8.25
C ASN A 528 -0.93 23.04 7.82
N GLY A 529 -2.15 23.02 8.35
CA GLY A 529 -3.18 24.03 8.07
C GLY A 529 -3.76 23.96 6.66
N ARG A 530 -3.65 22.80 5.98
CA ARG A 530 -4.30 22.59 4.67
C ARG A 530 -5.82 22.64 4.82
N ALA A 531 -6.50 23.18 3.82
CA ALA A 531 -7.96 23.21 3.81
C ALA A 531 -8.55 21.79 3.85
N ILE A 532 -9.51 21.58 4.75
CA ILE A 532 -10.22 20.30 4.87
C ILE A 532 -11.21 20.18 3.73
N LYS A 533 -11.01 19.15 2.90
CA LYS A 533 -11.86 18.85 1.74
C LYS A 533 -13.20 18.25 2.16
N THR A 534 -13.18 17.32 3.10
CA THR A 534 -14.37 16.63 3.65
C THR A 534 -14.78 17.25 4.99
N SER A 535 -15.15 18.53 4.97
CA SER A 535 -15.56 19.27 6.18
C SER A 535 -16.98 18.91 6.62
N ALA A 536 -17.40 19.38 7.80
CA ALA A 536 -18.79 19.26 8.25
C ALA A 536 -19.78 19.91 7.27
N GLU A 537 -19.45 21.09 6.72
CA GLU A 537 -20.28 21.78 5.73
C GLU A 537 -20.39 21.01 4.41
N ASP A 538 -19.32 20.34 3.99
CA ASP A 538 -19.39 19.50 2.80
C ASP A 538 -20.27 18.26 3.03
N ALA A 539 -20.15 17.62 4.20
CA ALA A 539 -20.96 16.47 4.57
C ALA A 539 -22.45 16.80 4.77
N VAL A 540 -22.79 18.04 5.16
CA VAL A 540 -24.20 18.51 5.22
C VAL A 540 -24.88 18.39 3.86
N ARG A 541 -24.16 18.60 2.75
CA ARG A 541 -24.74 18.47 1.40
C ARG A 541 -25.18 17.04 1.07
N ASP A 542 -24.56 16.05 1.70
CA ASP A 542 -25.01 14.67 1.60
C ASP A 542 -26.33 14.47 2.35
N LEU A 543 -26.48 15.06 3.54
CA LEU A 543 -27.72 15.03 4.31
C LEU A 543 -28.87 15.78 3.63
N GLU A 544 -28.58 16.92 2.98
CA GLU A 544 -29.55 17.64 2.14
C GLU A 544 -30.05 16.78 0.98
N LEU A 545 -29.16 16.01 0.34
CA LEU A 545 -29.55 15.06 -0.70
C LEU A 545 -30.41 13.92 -0.12
N TYR A 546 -30.09 13.42 1.06
CA TYR A 546 -30.90 12.39 1.71
C TYR A 546 -32.31 12.90 2.02
N ASP A 547 -32.43 14.11 2.55
CA ASP A 547 -33.72 14.78 2.79
C ASP A 547 -34.55 14.95 1.51
N LEU A 548 -33.92 15.35 0.39
CA LEU A 548 -34.59 15.37 -0.92
C LEU A 548 -35.10 13.99 -1.35
N MET A 549 -34.32 12.93 -1.10
CA MET A 549 -34.70 11.56 -1.42
C MET A 549 -35.84 11.07 -0.51
N TYR A 550 -35.79 11.35 0.78
CA TYR A 550 -36.86 11.04 1.73
C TYR A 550 -38.17 11.71 1.33
N ARG A 551 -38.16 13.03 1.10
CA ARG A 551 -39.36 13.78 0.69
C ARG A 551 -39.93 13.26 -0.62
N LYS A 552 -39.07 12.94 -1.59
CA LYS A 552 -39.53 12.39 -2.87
C LYS A 552 -40.20 11.02 -2.72
N TRP A 553 -39.67 10.17 -1.83
CA TRP A 553 -40.25 8.86 -1.54
C TRP A 553 -41.56 8.96 -0.75
N MET A 554 -41.65 9.84 0.24
CA MET A 554 -42.85 10.00 1.08
C MET A 554 -44.02 10.70 0.36
N ASN A 555 -43.74 11.58 -0.61
CA ASN A 555 -44.76 12.27 -1.41
C ASN A 555 -45.35 11.40 -2.56
N ARG A 556 -45.35 10.08 -2.41
CA ARG A 556 -45.81 9.11 -3.42
C ARG A 556 -47.33 9.02 -3.53
#